data_AF-A0A0L0G8V5-F1
#
_entry.id   AF-A0A0L0G8V5-F1
#
_cell.length_a   1.000
_cell.length_b   1.000
_cell.length_c   1.000
_cell.angle_alpha   90.00
_cell.angle_beta   90.00
_cell.angle_gamma   90.00
#
_symmetry.space_group_name_H-M   'P 1'
#
loop_
_entity.id
_entity.type
_entity.pdbx_description
1 polymer ?
#
loop_
_entity_poly.entity_id
_entity_poly.type
_entity_poly.pdbx_seq_one_letter_code
_entity_poly.pdbx_strand_id
1 'polypeptide(L)'
;MAQRTAVRVAHAVENCDDGHVEVSLIKEELGYVFDDVESEFVQWAESEEDTSGACALAVLLNDQDMFVANAGDCGGVLFTIKADKTVKTRSINHRHKCSNPSEERRILKAGGSVIMGRVNGVLEPTRAIGDIDMKGQERESGVIATAELHHIGLDAALPWILVMGTDGLFDFVTIKEIQAMIREPLRTPRDVQALATQLYESVIDADGDDDCTIIVVASNPTT
;
A
#
# COMPACT_ATOMS: atom_id res chain seq x y z
N MET A 1 8.66 -6.23 24.27
CA MET A 1 8.23 -7.02 23.11
C MET A 1 9.05 -6.56 21.93
N ALA A 2 9.79 -7.45 21.28
CA ALA A 2 10.51 -7.10 20.05
C ALA A 2 9.53 -7.23 18.89
N GLN A 3 9.17 -6.12 18.24
CA GLN A 3 8.51 -6.14 16.93
C GLN A 3 9.44 -6.92 15.99
N ARG A 4 9.07 -8.16 15.67
CA ARG A 4 9.74 -8.95 14.64
C ARG A 4 9.07 -8.58 13.33
N THR A 5 9.65 -7.62 12.60
CA THR A 5 9.28 -7.38 11.21
C THR A 5 9.63 -8.64 10.41
N ALA A 6 8.62 -9.45 10.10
CA ALA A 6 8.78 -10.58 9.19
C ALA A 6 8.78 -10.04 7.75
N VAL A 7 9.95 -9.72 7.23
CA VAL A 7 10.13 -9.57 5.77
C VAL A 7 10.22 -10.98 5.20
N ARG A 8 9.13 -11.47 4.60
CA ARG A 8 9.14 -12.70 3.82
C ARG A 8 9.19 -12.37 2.33
N VAL A 9 10.17 -12.95 1.65
CA VAL A 9 10.28 -12.92 0.19
C VAL A 9 9.40 -14.05 -0.33
N ALA A 10 8.31 -13.69 -1.04
CA ALA A 10 7.53 -14.66 -1.78
C ALA A 10 8.40 -15.29 -2.89
N HIS A 11 8.20 -16.59 -3.08
CA HIS A 11 8.95 -17.51 -3.93
C HIS A 11 9.33 -16.94 -5.31
N ALA A 12 10.57 -17.17 -5.75
CA ALA A 12 10.98 -16.93 -7.13
C ALA A 12 10.22 -17.90 -8.05
N VAL A 13 9.49 -17.37 -9.02
CA VAL A 13 8.95 -18.18 -10.13
C VAL A 13 10.13 -18.53 -11.04
N GLU A 14 10.80 -19.64 -10.75
CA GLU A 14 11.77 -20.23 -11.67
C GLU A 14 10.99 -21.03 -12.73
N ASN A 15 10.57 -20.33 -13.79
CA ASN A 15 10.40 -20.85 -15.15
C ASN A 15 9.80 -19.74 -16.03
N CYS A 16 10.65 -19.03 -16.77
CA CYS A 16 10.22 -18.27 -17.94
C CYS A 16 11.28 -18.49 -19.03
N ASP A 17 11.03 -19.46 -19.91
CA ASP A 17 11.56 -19.43 -21.28
C ASP A 17 11.28 -18.03 -21.85
N ASP A 18 12.30 -17.34 -22.37
CA ASP A 18 12.40 -16.05 -23.12
C ASP A 18 11.10 -15.31 -23.58
N GLY A 19 10.04 -15.29 -22.77
CA GLY A 19 8.67 -15.03 -23.17
C GLY A 19 7.97 -14.15 -22.16
N HIS A 20 7.30 -13.12 -22.67
CA HIS A 20 6.50 -12.18 -21.89
C HIS A 20 5.58 -12.90 -20.90
N VAL A 21 5.76 -12.64 -19.60
CA VAL A 21 4.81 -13.10 -18.57
C VAL A 21 3.53 -12.28 -18.68
N GLU A 22 2.37 -12.94 -18.70
CA GLU A 22 1.08 -12.27 -18.85
C GLU A 22 0.77 -11.40 -17.61
N VAL A 23 0.36 -10.15 -17.83
CA VAL A 23 -0.02 -9.19 -16.75
C VAL A 23 -1.09 -9.77 -15.83
N SER A 24 -2.05 -10.53 -16.38
CA SER A 24 -3.10 -11.20 -15.61
C SER A 24 -2.54 -12.20 -14.60
N LEU A 25 -1.59 -13.04 -15.04
CA LEU A 25 -0.94 -14.05 -14.19
C LEU A 25 -0.21 -13.39 -13.02
N ILE A 26 0.61 -12.36 -13.27
CA ILE A 26 1.33 -11.66 -12.19
C ILE A 26 0.36 -11.05 -11.17
N LYS A 27 -0.76 -10.48 -11.65
CA LYS A 27 -1.78 -9.93 -10.75
C LYS A 27 -2.41 -11.03 -9.90
N GLU A 28 -2.81 -12.14 -10.51
CA GLU A 28 -3.42 -13.27 -9.80
C GLU A 28 -2.48 -13.83 -8.75
N GLU A 29 -1.21 -14.06 -9.08
CA GLU A 29 -0.19 -14.52 -8.14
C GLU A 29 0.04 -13.56 -6.98
N LEU A 30 0.05 -12.25 -7.22
CA LEU A 30 0.11 -11.26 -6.13
C LEU A 30 -1.10 -11.33 -5.19
N GLY A 31 -2.29 -11.65 -5.73
CA GLY A 31 -3.47 -11.92 -4.91
C GLY A 31 -3.29 -13.17 -4.05
N TYR A 32 -2.84 -14.27 -4.66
CA TYR A 32 -2.59 -15.53 -3.95
C TYR A 32 -1.56 -15.37 -2.83
N VAL A 33 -0.51 -14.57 -3.02
CA VAL A 33 0.48 -14.29 -1.97
C VAL A 33 -0.17 -13.64 -0.75
N PHE A 34 -1.12 -12.72 -0.92
CA PHE A 34 -1.82 -12.12 0.23
C PHE A 34 -2.71 -13.13 0.96
N ASP A 35 -3.41 -13.98 0.21
CA ASP A 35 -4.26 -15.03 0.78
C ASP A 35 -3.45 -16.09 1.54
N ASP A 36 -2.26 -16.44 1.03
CA ASP A 36 -1.33 -17.38 1.67
C ASP A 36 -0.72 -16.79 2.95
N VAL A 37 -0.28 -15.52 2.90
CA VAL A 37 0.24 -14.80 4.07
C VAL A 37 -0.82 -14.69 5.16
N GLU A 38 -2.06 -14.35 4.81
CA GLU A 38 -3.18 -14.37 5.76
C GLU A 38 -3.38 -15.76 6.36
N SER A 39 -3.45 -16.79 5.51
CA SER A 39 -3.71 -18.15 5.96
C SER A 39 -2.64 -18.68 6.93
N GLU A 40 -1.36 -18.37 6.66
CA GLU A 40 -0.26 -18.73 7.54
C GLU A 40 -0.28 -17.90 8.84
N PHE A 41 -0.53 -16.60 8.74
CA PHE A 41 -0.59 -15.72 9.91
C PHE A 41 -1.74 -16.08 10.84
N VAL A 42 -2.94 -16.35 10.31
CA VAL A 42 -4.12 -16.73 11.11
C VAL A 42 -3.85 -18.02 11.89
N GLN A 43 -3.25 -19.04 11.26
CA GLN A 43 -2.91 -20.29 11.95
C GLN A 43 -1.95 -20.07 13.12
N TRP A 44 -0.94 -19.22 12.90
CA TRP A 44 0.01 -18.85 13.96
C TRP A 44 -0.69 -18.03 15.07
N ALA A 45 -1.47 -17.03 14.70
CA ALA A 45 -2.15 -16.11 15.59
C ALA A 45 -3.16 -16.83 16.50
N GLU A 46 -3.92 -17.80 15.96
CA GLU A 46 -4.81 -18.65 16.75
C GLU A 46 -4.06 -19.46 17.81
N SER A 47 -2.86 -19.95 17.49
CA SER A 47 -2.05 -20.74 18.42
C SER A 47 -1.41 -19.91 19.53
N GLU A 48 -1.19 -18.62 19.28
CA GLU A 48 -0.57 -17.67 20.22
C GLU A 48 -1.59 -16.75 20.90
N GLU A 49 -2.89 -16.91 20.62
CA GLU A 49 -3.96 -16.00 21.06
C GLU A 49 -3.69 -14.52 20.67
N ASP A 50 -3.06 -14.30 19.52
CA ASP A 50 -2.67 -12.99 19.01
C ASP A 50 -3.81 -12.39 18.15
N THR A 51 -4.26 -11.19 18.51
CA THR A 51 -5.31 -10.47 17.77
C THR A 51 -4.78 -9.25 17.02
N SER A 52 -3.47 -9.19 16.78
CA SER A 52 -2.87 -8.10 16.01
C SER A 52 -3.22 -8.22 14.53
N GLY A 53 -3.16 -7.08 13.86
CA GLY A 53 -3.33 -6.98 12.42
C GLY A 53 -2.36 -5.98 11.82
N ALA A 54 -2.26 -6.01 10.49
CA ALA A 54 -1.41 -5.11 9.74
C ALA A 54 -2.02 -4.76 8.38
N CYS A 55 -1.89 -3.48 8.01
CA CYS A 55 -2.04 -3.06 6.62
C CYS A 55 -0.86 -3.55 5.78
N ALA A 56 -1.11 -3.92 4.53
CA ALA A 56 -0.11 -4.36 3.58
C ALA A 56 -0.32 -3.67 2.22
N LEU A 57 0.67 -2.87 1.81
CA LEU A 57 0.78 -2.30 0.47
C LEU A 57 2.07 -2.81 -0.16
N ALA A 58 1.95 -3.58 -1.24
CA ALA A 58 3.06 -4.13 -1.99
C ALA A 58 3.06 -3.58 -3.42
N VAL A 59 4.25 -3.27 -3.93
CA VAL A 59 4.47 -2.87 -5.32
C VAL A 59 5.55 -3.76 -5.92
N LEU A 60 5.22 -4.42 -7.04
CA LEU A 60 6.15 -5.14 -7.89
C LEU A 60 6.41 -4.31 -9.15
N LEU A 61 7.68 -3.98 -9.38
CA LEU A 61 8.14 -3.33 -10.60
C LEU A 61 8.77 -4.37 -11.52
N ASN A 62 8.24 -4.50 -12.73
CA ASN A 62 8.77 -5.35 -13.78
C ASN A 62 8.89 -4.52 -15.07
N ASP A 63 10.09 -4.05 -15.39
CA ASP A 63 10.35 -3.12 -16.49
C ASP A 63 9.45 -1.88 -16.48
N GLN A 64 8.49 -1.81 -17.40
CA GLN A 64 7.53 -0.72 -17.57
C GLN A 64 6.19 -1.01 -16.89
N ASP A 65 6.07 -2.11 -16.16
CA ASP A 65 4.85 -2.52 -15.50
C ASP A 65 4.99 -2.41 -13.98
N MET A 66 4.06 -1.68 -13.38
CA MET A 66 3.90 -1.58 -11.94
C MET A 66 2.64 -2.34 -11.53
N PHE A 67 2.80 -3.34 -10.69
CA PHE A 67 1.72 -4.10 -10.09
C PHE A 67 1.59 -3.73 -8.63
N VAL A 68 0.37 -3.50 -8.18
CA VAL A 68 0.08 -2.99 -6.83
C VAL A 68 -0.93 -3.90 -6.18
N ALA A 69 -0.62 -4.35 -4.97
CA ALA A 69 -1.52 -5.13 -4.13
C ALA A 69 -1.69 -4.39 -2.79
N ASN A 70 -2.94 -4.08 -2.42
CA ASN A 70 -3.24 -3.33 -1.20
C ASN A 70 -4.33 -4.01 -0.36
N ALA A 71 -4.05 -4.24 0.91
CA ALA A 71 -5.04 -4.60 1.94
C ALA A 71 -4.80 -3.69 3.15
N GLY A 72 -5.65 -2.67 3.32
CA GLY A 72 -5.45 -1.63 4.33
C GLY A 72 -5.47 -0.23 3.75
N ASP A 73 -5.14 0.72 4.59
CA ASP A 73 -5.19 2.16 4.33
C ASP A 73 -3.83 2.83 4.22
N CYS A 74 -2.76 2.04 4.04
CA CYS A 74 -1.53 2.53 3.43
C CYS A 74 -1.80 3.12 2.04
N GLY A 75 -1.00 4.10 1.64
CA GLY A 75 -1.17 4.82 0.38
C GLY A 75 0.08 4.81 -0.47
N GLY A 76 -0.10 4.98 -1.78
CA GLY A 76 0.97 5.29 -2.70
C GLY A 76 0.54 6.26 -3.79
N VAL A 77 1.47 7.11 -4.22
CA VAL A 77 1.27 8.09 -5.29
C VAL A 77 2.46 8.06 -6.24
N LEU A 78 2.14 7.88 -7.52
CA LEU A 78 3.08 7.98 -8.62
C LEU A 78 3.07 9.40 -9.19
N PHE A 79 4.25 10.00 -9.27
CA PHE A 79 4.52 11.28 -9.89
C PHE A 79 5.31 11.05 -11.18
N THR A 80 4.82 11.52 -12.31
CA THR A 80 5.52 11.46 -13.61
C THR A 80 5.86 12.87 -14.04
N ILE A 81 7.13 13.13 -14.34
CA ILE A 81 7.61 14.45 -14.72
C ILE A 81 7.73 14.51 -16.24
N LYS A 82 6.97 15.42 -16.87
CA LYS A 82 7.00 15.63 -18.32
C LYS A 82 8.19 16.49 -18.73
N ALA A 83 8.47 16.51 -20.04
CA ALA A 83 9.55 17.32 -20.62
C ALA A 83 9.39 18.83 -20.38
N ASP A 84 8.15 19.33 -20.25
CA ASP A 84 7.83 20.72 -19.89
C ASP A 84 7.90 21.00 -18.37
N LYS A 85 8.42 20.04 -17.60
CA LYS A 85 8.49 20.03 -16.12
C LYS A 85 7.15 20.00 -15.41
N THR A 86 6.04 19.76 -16.11
CA THR A 86 4.76 19.52 -15.45
C THR A 86 4.78 18.15 -14.77
N VAL A 87 4.29 18.09 -13.54
CA VAL A 87 4.19 16.85 -12.76
C VAL A 87 2.76 16.32 -12.84
N LYS A 88 2.61 15.14 -13.43
CA LYS A 88 1.35 14.39 -13.42
C LYS A 88 1.33 13.49 -12.19
N THR A 89 0.21 13.46 -11.48
CA THR A 89 0.02 12.63 -10.28
C THR A 89 -1.02 11.55 -10.51
N ARG A 90 -0.81 10.38 -9.90
CA ARG A 90 -1.74 9.25 -9.93
C ARG A 90 -1.61 8.46 -8.63
N SER A 91 -2.68 8.35 -7.85
CA SER A 91 -2.74 7.37 -6.76
C SER A 91 -2.65 5.95 -7.32
N ILE A 92 -1.85 5.09 -6.69
CA ILE A 92 -1.61 3.73 -7.19
C ILE A 92 -2.57 2.69 -6.60
N ASN A 93 -3.24 3.03 -5.49
CA ASN A 93 -4.22 2.22 -4.78
C ASN A 93 -5.29 3.11 -4.14
N HIS A 94 -6.43 2.51 -3.76
CA HIS A 94 -7.37 3.14 -2.84
C HIS A 94 -7.01 2.75 -1.40
N ARG A 95 -6.96 3.74 -0.50
CA ARG A 95 -6.79 3.49 0.95
C ARG A 95 -8.09 2.92 1.50
N HIS A 96 -8.10 1.70 2.03
CA HIS A 96 -9.33 0.99 2.41
C HIS A 96 -9.92 1.46 3.76
N LYS A 97 -10.47 2.69 3.78
CA LYS A 97 -11.13 3.28 4.96
C LYS A 97 -12.66 3.11 4.91
N CYS A 98 -13.32 3.23 6.06
CA CYS A 98 -14.78 3.19 6.16
C CYS A 98 -15.50 4.29 5.36
N SER A 99 -14.81 5.38 5.01
CA SER A 99 -15.34 6.45 4.17
C SER A 99 -15.45 6.07 2.69
N ASN A 100 -14.88 4.93 2.27
CA ASN A 100 -15.00 4.44 0.91
C ASN A 100 -16.36 3.75 0.70
N PRO A 101 -17.18 4.20 -0.27
CA PRO A 101 -18.54 3.67 -0.45
C PRO A 101 -18.62 2.16 -0.76
N SER A 102 -17.60 1.59 -1.41
CA SER A 102 -17.55 0.15 -1.69
C SER A 102 -17.24 -0.66 -0.43
N GLU A 103 -16.35 -0.16 0.42
CA GLU A 103 -15.94 -0.82 1.66
C GLU A 103 -17.05 -0.74 2.70
N GLU A 104 -17.65 0.45 2.90
CA GLU A 104 -18.81 0.65 3.78
C GLU A 104 -19.95 -0.30 3.38
N ARG A 105 -20.26 -0.38 2.07
CA ARG A 105 -21.29 -1.30 1.58
C ARG A 105 -20.96 -2.76 1.87
N ARG A 106 -19.70 -3.19 1.72
CA ARG A 106 -19.28 -4.56 2.06
C ARG A 106 -19.53 -4.83 3.55
N ILE A 107 -19.10 -3.91 4.41
CA ILE A 107 -19.24 -4.02 5.86
C ILE A 107 -20.71 -4.14 6.28
N LEU A 108 -21.56 -3.23 5.82
CA LEU A 108 -22.99 -3.26 6.13
C LEU A 108 -23.68 -4.52 5.60
N LYS A 109 -23.31 -4.98 4.40
CA LYS A 109 -23.86 -6.22 3.82
C LYS A 109 -23.46 -7.47 4.62
N ALA A 110 -22.30 -7.44 5.28
CA ALA A 110 -21.82 -8.52 6.13
C ALA A 110 -22.38 -8.47 7.57
N GLY A 111 -23.32 -7.55 7.86
CA GLY A 111 -23.90 -7.36 9.20
C GLY A 111 -23.08 -6.44 10.11
N GLY A 112 -21.91 -6.00 9.67
CA GLY A 112 -21.10 -5.03 10.40
C GLY A 112 -21.71 -3.62 10.38
N SER A 113 -21.07 -2.72 11.12
CA SER A 113 -21.46 -1.32 11.26
C SER A 113 -20.26 -0.39 11.08
N VAL A 114 -20.51 0.86 10.73
CA VAL A 114 -19.49 1.91 10.72
C VAL A 114 -19.86 2.94 11.79
N ILE A 115 -19.04 3.06 12.82
CA ILE A 115 -19.26 3.95 13.96
C ILE A 115 -18.03 4.83 14.09
N MET A 116 -18.21 6.15 13.98
CA MET A 116 -17.12 7.14 14.04
C MET A 116 -15.95 6.82 13.10
N GLY A 117 -16.26 6.35 11.88
CA GLY A 117 -15.24 6.01 10.87
C GLY A 117 -14.53 4.67 11.09
N ARG A 118 -14.98 3.86 12.06
CA ARG A 118 -14.40 2.55 12.40
C ARG A 118 -15.40 1.42 12.20
N VAL A 119 -14.90 0.26 11.76
CA VAL A 119 -15.65 -1.00 11.66
C VAL A 119 -16.05 -1.46 13.05
N ASN A 120 -17.35 -1.58 13.29
CA ASN A 120 -17.94 -1.90 14.58
C ASN A 120 -17.47 -0.98 15.73
N GLY A 121 -16.99 0.23 15.40
CA GLY A 121 -16.41 1.17 16.36
C GLY A 121 -15.00 0.81 16.85
N VAL A 122 -14.36 -0.21 16.27
CA VAL A 122 -13.07 -0.74 16.72
C VAL A 122 -11.96 -0.42 15.70
N LEU A 123 -12.04 -1.02 14.52
CA LEU A 123 -10.95 -1.03 13.53
C LEU A 123 -11.10 0.09 12.49
N GLU A 124 -10.05 0.86 12.22
CA GLU A 124 -10.08 1.90 11.18
C GLU A 124 -9.98 1.35 9.76
N PRO A 125 -8.95 0.54 9.42
CA PRO A 125 -8.90 -0.07 8.10
C PRO A 125 -10.01 -1.11 7.95
N THR A 126 -10.58 -1.16 6.76
CA THR A 126 -11.64 -2.12 6.42
C THR A 126 -11.07 -3.43 5.87
N ARG A 127 -9.77 -3.45 5.59
CA ARG A 127 -9.01 -4.62 5.16
C ARG A 127 -7.68 -4.67 5.90
N ALA A 128 -7.23 -5.85 6.28
CA ALA A 128 -5.96 -6.05 6.98
C ALA A 128 -5.58 -7.53 6.91
N ILE A 129 -4.30 -7.85 7.05
CA ILE A 129 -3.82 -9.19 7.42
C ILE A 129 -3.95 -9.33 8.94
N GLY A 130 -4.36 -10.50 9.45
CA GLY A 130 -4.59 -10.68 10.89
C GLY A 130 -5.95 -10.18 11.36
N ASP A 131 -6.02 -9.46 12.49
CA ASP A 131 -7.29 -8.99 13.09
C ASP A 131 -8.34 -10.13 13.18
N ILE A 132 -7.91 -11.29 13.66
CA ILE A 132 -8.72 -12.52 13.62
C ILE A 132 -10.00 -12.40 14.46
N ASP A 133 -9.98 -11.56 15.49
CA ASP A 133 -11.12 -11.23 16.34
C ASP A 133 -12.17 -10.36 15.64
N MET A 134 -11.76 -9.72 14.54
CA MET A 134 -12.63 -8.97 13.64
C MET A 134 -13.08 -9.80 12.43
N LYS A 135 -12.62 -11.04 12.24
CA LYS A 135 -12.94 -11.88 11.07
C LYS A 135 -13.66 -13.18 11.46
N GLY A 136 -14.22 -13.88 10.48
CA GLY A 136 -14.85 -15.19 10.65
C GLY A 136 -16.38 -15.19 10.71
N GLN A 137 -16.99 -16.38 10.63
CA GLN A 137 -18.44 -16.53 10.48
C GLN A 137 -19.25 -16.08 11.71
N GLU A 138 -18.63 -16.06 12.88
CA GLU A 138 -19.27 -15.59 14.12
C GLU A 138 -19.14 -14.07 14.33
N ARG A 139 -18.40 -13.38 13.46
CA ARG A 139 -18.11 -11.96 13.56
C ARG A 139 -18.64 -11.22 12.34
N GLU A 140 -19.77 -10.57 12.52
CA GLU A 140 -20.36 -9.68 11.52
C GLU A 140 -19.57 -8.36 11.47
N SER A 141 -18.51 -8.32 10.67
CA SER A 141 -17.67 -7.11 10.49
C SER A 141 -17.48 -6.71 9.02
N GLY A 142 -17.39 -7.70 8.12
CA GLY A 142 -16.99 -7.48 6.72
C GLY A 142 -15.52 -7.07 6.54
N VAL A 143 -14.64 -7.22 7.54
CA VAL A 143 -13.19 -7.06 7.39
C VAL A 143 -12.62 -8.25 6.60
N ILE A 144 -11.74 -7.98 5.64
CA ILE A 144 -11.13 -9.01 4.78
C ILE A 144 -9.63 -8.77 4.60
N ALA A 145 -8.86 -9.83 4.33
CA ALA A 145 -7.45 -9.73 3.94
C ALA A 145 -7.24 -9.54 2.42
N THR A 146 -8.28 -9.74 1.62
CA THR A 146 -8.16 -9.77 0.16
C THR A 146 -7.64 -8.46 -0.41
N ALA A 147 -6.51 -8.54 -1.11
CA ALA A 147 -5.87 -7.40 -1.74
C ALA A 147 -6.71 -6.81 -2.88
N GLU A 148 -6.73 -5.48 -2.98
CA GLU A 148 -7.07 -4.79 -4.22
C GLU A 148 -5.84 -4.78 -5.15
N LEU A 149 -6.04 -5.20 -6.41
CA LEU A 149 -4.96 -5.38 -7.39
C LEU A 149 -5.04 -4.40 -8.55
N HIS A 150 -4.02 -3.55 -8.69
CA HIS A 150 -3.89 -2.62 -9.82
C HIS A 150 -2.68 -2.94 -10.69
N HIS A 151 -2.79 -2.55 -11.96
CA HIS A 151 -1.69 -2.54 -12.91
C HIS A 151 -1.58 -1.14 -13.51
N ILE A 152 -0.35 -0.65 -13.60
CA ILE A 152 0.00 0.67 -14.08
C ILE A 152 1.17 0.53 -15.04
N GLY A 153 0.93 0.81 -16.33
CA GLY A 153 2.00 1.00 -17.29
C GLY A 153 2.75 2.30 -17.03
N LEU A 154 4.07 2.22 -17.03
CA LEU A 154 5.04 3.29 -16.85
C LEU A 154 5.60 3.69 -18.22
N ASP A 155 5.77 4.99 -18.44
CA ASP A 155 6.42 5.50 -19.64
C ASP A 155 7.93 5.52 -19.41
N ALA A 156 8.68 4.63 -20.06
CA ALA A 156 10.14 4.57 -19.93
C ALA A 156 10.86 5.83 -20.44
N ALA A 157 10.20 6.68 -21.25
CA ALA A 157 10.78 7.94 -21.70
C ALA A 157 10.67 9.06 -20.66
N LEU A 158 9.86 8.88 -19.61
CA LEU A 158 9.59 9.90 -18.61
C LEU A 158 10.08 9.47 -17.23
N PRO A 159 10.81 10.35 -16.52
CA PRO A 159 11.18 10.07 -15.14
C PRO A 159 9.93 10.05 -14.25
N TRP A 160 9.90 9.09 -13.33
CA TRP A 160 8.85 8.94 -12.33
C TRP A 160 9.42 8.78 -10.92
N ILE A 161 8.61 9.18 -9.95
CA ILE A 161 8.87 9.05 -8.51
C ILE A 161 7.63 8.44 -7.89
N LEU A 162 7.80 7.37 -7.14
CA LEU A 162 6.78 6.72 -6.34
C LEU A 162 7.02 7.07 -4.87
N VAL A 163 6.01 7.63 -4.22
CA VAL A 163 5.98 7.83 -2.77
C VAL A 163 4.93 6.88 -2.20
N MET A 164 5.32 6.03 -1.26
CA MET A 164 4.44 5.17 -0.49
C MET A 164 4.59 5.47 1.00
N GLY A 165 3.57 5.17 1.77
CA GLY A 165 3.62 5.31 3.22
C GLY A 165 2.35 4.86 3.92
N THR A 166 2.43 4.84 5.24
CA THR A 166 1.29 4.59 6.12
C THR A 166 0.34 5.80 6.14
N ASP A 167 -0.79 5.64 6.79
CA ASP A 167 -1.69 6.74 7.16
C ASP A 167 -0.99 7.83 8.00
N GLY A 168 -0.01 7.47 8.82
CA GLY A 168 0.89 8.42 9.47
C GLY A 168 1.61 9.41 8.52
N LEU A 169 1.67 9.16 7.21
CA LEU A 169 1.99 10.19 6.20
C LEU A 169 0.74 10.84 5.61
N PHE A 170 -0.16 10.02 5.06
CA PHE A 170 -1.24 10.49 4.19
C PHE A 170 -2.42 11.15 4.91
N ASP A 171 -2.49 11.06 6.24
CA ASP A 171 -3.48 11.79 7.04
C ASP A 171 -3.00 13.21 7.39
N PHE A 172 -1.69 13.48 7.31
CA PHE A 172 -1.09 14.77 7.68
C PHE A 172 -0.56 15.57 6.48
N VAL A 173 -0.08 14.90 5.43
CA VAL A 173 0.52 15.55 4.25
C VAL A 173 -0.31 15.26 3.00
N THR A 174 -0.82 16.30 2.36
CA THR A 174 -1.64 16.16 1.16
C THR A 174 -0.80 15.84 -0.07
N ILE A 175 -1.41 15.15 -1.04
CA ILE A 175 -0.77 14.84 -2.33
C ILE A 175 -0.24 16.11 -3.04
N LYS A 176 -0.92 17.26 -2.85
CA LYS A 176 -0.49 18.54 -3.44
C LYS A 176 0.77 19.09 -2.78
N GLU A 177 0.92 18.93 -1.47
CA GLU A 177 2.14 19.31 -0.74
C GLU A 177 3.32 18.44 -1.17
N ILE A 178 3.12 17.12 -1.26
CA ILE A 178 4.11 16.18 -1.81
C ILE A 178 4.50 16.60 -3.24
N GLN A 179 3.52 16.89 -4.09
CA GLN A 179 3.76 17.33 -5.47
C GLN A 179 4.59 18.63 -5.53
N ALA A 180 4.40 19.56 -4.59
CA ALA A 180 5.12 20.83 -4.56
C ALA A 180 6.62 20.68 -4.20
N MET A 181 6.99 19.60 -3.51
CA MET A 181 8.36 19.22 -3.20
C MET A 181 9.07 18.59 -4.41
N ILE A 182 8.31 17.94 -5.31
CA ILE A 182 8.83 17.28 -6.51
C ILE A 182 8.83 18.26 -7.68
N ARG A 183 9.96 18.94 -7.92
CA ARG A 183 10.11 19.90 -9.03
C ARG A 183 10.95 19.38 -10.19
N GLU A 184 11.84 18.45 -9.90
CA GLU A 184 12.81 17.88 -10.83
C GLU A 184 12.95 16.37 -10.56
N PRO A 185 13.42 15.58 -11.53
CA PRO A 185 13.71 14.16 -11.31
C PRO A 185 14.74 13.97 -10.18
N LEU A 186 14.50 12.98 -9.32
CA LEU A 186 15.48 12.54 -8.32
C LEU A 186 16.53 11.68 -9.04
N ARG A 187 17.80 12.09 -8.98
CA ARG A 187 18.87 11.46 -9.78
C ARG A 187 19.84 10.63 -8.96
N THR A 188 19.84 10.84 -7.64
CA THR A 188 20.79 10.20 -6.74
C THR A 188 20.07 9.62 -5.53
N PRO A 189 20.66 8.61 -4.85
CA PRO A 189 20.13 8.13 -3.58
C PRO A 189 19.98 9.23 -2.52
N ARG A 190 20.82 10.28 -2.59
CA ARG A 190 20.72 11.44 -1.70
C ARG A 190 19.45 12.25 -1.96
N ASP A 191 19.05 12.42 -3.22
CA ASP A 191 17.82 13.15 -3.56
C ASP A 191 16.58 12.39 -3.07
N VAL A 192 16.58 11.06 -3.23
CA VAL A 192 15.54 10.16 -2.73
C VAL A 192 15.43 10.26 -1.20
N GLN A 193 16.55 10.16 -0.50
CA GLN A 193 16.59 10.29 0.96
C GLN A 193 16.14 11.68 1.42
N ALA A 194 16.55 12.74 0.72
CA ALA A 194 16.17 14.11 1.06
C ALA A 194 14.65 14.32 0.93
N LEU A 195 14.02 13.80 -0.11
CA LEU A 195 12.56 13.85 -0.24
C LEU A 195 11.87 13.09 0.88
N ALA A 196 12.33 11.87 1.20
CA ALA A 196 11.77 11.08 2.31
C ALA A 196 11.87 11.83 3.65
N THR A 197 13.03 12.45 3.94
CA THR A 197 13.23 13.27 5.14
C THR A 197 12.30 14.50 5.15
N GLN A 198 12.18 15.21 4.03
CA GLN A 198 11.32 16.39 3.94
C GLN A 198 9.82 16.03 4.14
N LEU A 199 9.40 14.88 3.64
CA LEU A 199 8.04 14.38 3.87
C LEU A 199 7.80 14.07 5.34
N TYR A 200 8.76 13.43 6.01
CA TYR A 200 8.68 13.16 7.44
C TYR A 200 8.68 14.44 8.28
N GLU A 201 9.53 15.42 7.95
CA GLU A 201 9.53 16.74 8.59
C GLU A 201 8.17 17.44 8.45
N SER A 202 7.51 17.31 7.28
CA SER A 202 6.18 17.87 7.06
C SER A 202 5.10 17.20 7.92
N VAL A 203 5.25 15.91 8.25
CA VAL A 203 4.36 15.22 9.21
C VAL A 203 4.56 15.80 10.62
N ILE A 204 5.82 16.01 11.04
CA ILE A 204 6.14 16.62 12.33
C ILE A 204 5.61 18.06 12.43
N ASP A 205 5.79 18.86 11.38
CA ASP A 205 5.29 20.24 11.31
C ASP A 205 3.76 20.33 11.34
N ALA A 206 3.08 19.24 10.93
CA ALA A 206 1.62 19.10 11.01
C ALA A 206 1.15 18.50 12.35
N ASP A 207 2.03 18.43 13.36
CA ASP A 207 1.79 17.82 14.67
C ASP A 207 1.31 16.34 14.57
N GLY A 208 1.87 15.58 13.62
CA GLY A 208 1.55 14.17 13.45
C GLY A 208 1.87 13.33 14.69
N ASP A 209 0.92 12.49 15.12
CA ASP A 209 1.02 11.70 16.36
C ASP A 209 1.08 10.17 16.16
N ASP A 210 1.14 9.73 14.91
CA ASP A 210 1.09 8.32 14.51
C ASP A 210 2.45 7.79 14.02
N ASP A 211 2.59 6.46 13.97
CA ASP A 211 3.75 5.81 13.39
C ASP A 211 3.83 6.09 11.88
N CYS A 212 4.91 6.76 11.47
CA CYS A 212 5.10 7.18 10.09
C CYS A 212 6.20 6.37 9.39
N THR A 213 5.81 5.56 8.40
CA THR A 213 6.76 4.88 7.49
C THR A 213 6.60 5.46 6.08
N ILE A 214 7.73 5.83 5.45
CA ILE A 214 7.77 6.44 4.11
C ILE A 214 8.78 5.69 3.25
N ILE A 215 8.38 5.33 2.04
CA ILE A 215 9.24 4.74 1.02
C ILE A 215 9.18 5.63 -0.23
N VAL A 216 10.36 6.07 -0.69
CA VAL A 216 10.50 6.82 -1.95
C VAL A 216 11.31 5.98 -2.92
N VAL A 217 10.78 5.76 -4.12
CA VAL A 217 11.44 5.08 -5.23
C VAL A 217 11.43 6.02 -6.43
N ALA A 218 12.51 6.11 -7.17
CA ALA A 218 12.58 6.94 -8.38
C ALA A 218 13.20 6.15 -9.53
N SER A 219 12.71 6.37 -10.75
CA SER A 219 13.35 5.86 -11.95
C SER A 219 14.68 6.56 -12.16
N ASN A 220 15.74 5.79 -12.43
CA ASN A 220 16.91 6.36 -13.08
C ASN A 220 16.57 6.57 -14.56
N PRO A 221 16.73 7.79 -15.12
CA PRO A 221 16.65 7.94 -16.56
C PRO A 221 17.76 7.08 -17.18
N THR A 222 17.39 6.10 -18.00
CA THR A 222 18.33 5.41 -18.88
C THR A 222 18.95 6.45 -19.80
N THR A 223 20.25 6.70 -19.59
CA THR A 223 21.10 7.54 -20.45
C THR A 223 21.16 7.03 -21.86
#